data_AF-A0A9D6T746-F1
#
_entry.id   AF-A0A9D6T746-F1
#
_cell.length_a   1.000
_cell.length_b   1.000
_cell.length_c   1.000
_cell.angle_alpha   90.00
_cell.angle_beta   90.00
_cell.angle_gamma   90.00
#
_symmetry.space_group_name_H-M   'P 1'
#
loop_
_entity.id
_entity.type
_entity.pdbx_description
1 polymer ?
#
loop_
_entity_poly.entity_id
_entity_poly.type
_entity_poly.pdbx_seq_one_letter_code
_entity_poly.pdbx_strand_id
1 'polypeptide(L)'
;MRTAGLSLLPALAVAAVVALAPASRVSAQTVDCEAARCAVQAAVAQNCPCDASTNHGLYVSCVARQVRQLAIPTRCRGRAVSCAARSTCGRPGAATCQLTRTGLCNATTSTCRLGTSATGTCAADSDCTYSRCMTVMSDQKCLDMGGVPGRGSCCPTCAAP
;
A
#
# COMPACT_ATOMS: atom_id res chain seq x y z
N MET A 1 32.44 -45.10 76.44
CA MET A 1 33.60 -44.84 75.57
C MET A 1 33.16 -44.88 74.11
N ARG A 2 33.79 -44.05 73.27
CA ARG A 2 33.67 -43.85 71.80
C ARG A 2 32.75 -42.70 71.38
N THR A 3 33.15 -41.45 71.60
CA THR A 3 34.05 -40.55 70.80
C THR A 3 33.44 -40.02 69.49
N ALA A 4 33.48 -38.69 69.41
CA ALA A 4 33.08 -37.80 68.32
C ALA A 4 33.84 -38.02 67.00
N GLY A 5 33.27 -37.51 65.91
CA GLY A 5 33.93 -37.42 64.60
C GLY A 5 33.18 -36.50 63.63
N LEU A 6 33.64 -35.25 63.57
CA LEU A 6 33.33 -34.21 62.58
C LEU A 6 33.64 -34.73 61.15
N SER A 7 32.89 -34.32 60.11
CA SER A 7 33.46 -33.76 58.85
C SER A 7 32.49 -33.64 57.65
N LEU A 8 32.57 -32.46 57.02
CA LEU A 8 32.51 -32.17 55.58
C LEU A 8 31.15 -32.11 54.85
N LEU A 9 30.69 -30.86 54.67
CA LEU A 9 29.78 -30.40 53.61
C LEU A 9 30.40 -30.61 52.22
N PRO A 10 29.66 -31.11 51.21
CA PRO A 10 30.01 -30.87 49.82
C PRO A 10 29.28 -29.61 49.33
N ALA A 11 30.04 -28.56 49.02
CA ALA A 11 29.57 -27.41 48.28
C ALA A 11 29.20 -27.82 46.85
N LEU A 12 27.90 -27.92 46.57
CA LEU A 12 27.37 -28.07 45.20
C LEU A 12 27.45 -26.71 44.50
N ALA A 13 28.53 -26.49 43.76
CA ALA A 13 28.67 -25.39 42.83
C ALA A 13 27.68 -25.58 41.66
N VAL A 14 26.59 -24.82 41.66
CA VAL A 14 25.66 -24.74 40.52
C VAL A 14 26.31 -23.89 39.44
N ALA A 15 26.89 -24.53 38.43
CA ALA A 15 27.39 -23.86 37.24
C ALA A 15 26.22 -23.29 36.44
N ALA A 16 25.98 -21.98 36.56
CA ALA A 16 25.02 -21.26 35.74
C ALA A 16 25.55 -21.13 34.30
N VAL A 17 25.12 -22.04 33.42
CA VAL A 17 25.36 -21.94 31.98
C VAL A 17 24.50 -20.81 31.44
N VAL A 18 25.09 -19.63 31.27
CA VAL A 18 24.45 -18.50 30.58
C VAL A 18 24.35 -18.86 29.10
N ALA A 19 23.19 -19.35 28.67
CA ALA A 19 22.90 -19.56 27.26
C ALA A 19 22.83 -18.20 26.56
N LEU A 20 23.85 -17.88 25.74
CA LEU A 20 23.75 -16.80 24.76
C LEU A 20 22.69 -17.20 23.73
N ALA A 21 21.45 -16.75 23.94
CA ALA A 21 20.42 -16.85 22.92
C ALA A 21 20.84 -16.01 21.70
N PRO A 22 20.87 -16.56 20.47
CA PRO A 22 21.11 -15.76 19.29
C PRO A 22 19.95 -14.76 19.16
N ALA A 23 20.28 -13.47 19.10
CA ALA A 23 19.34 -12.42 18.76
C ALA A 23 18.79 -12.72 17.35
N SER A 24 17.63 -13.34 17.31
CA SER A 24 16.90 -13.59 16.06
C SER A 24 16.55 -12.23 15.48
N ARG A 25 17.19 -11.85 14.38
CA ARG A 25 16.83 -10.64 13.63
C ARG A 25 15.44 -10.89 13.09
N VAL A 26 14.43 -10.29 13.73
CA VAL A 26 13.08 -10.19 13.18
C VAL A 26 13.22 -9.50 11.83
N SER A 27 13.11 -10.27 10.75
CA SER A 27 13.03 -9.71 9.42
C SER A 27 11.79 -8.81 9.41
N ALA A 28 11.97 -7.52 9.11
CA ALA A 28 10.86 -6.58 9.05
C ALA A 28 9.87 -7.10 8.00
N GLN A 29 8.71 -7.60 8.45
CA GLN A 29 7.66 -8.02 7.54
C GLN A 29 7.33 -6.86 6.60
N THR A 30 7.52 -7.09 5.30
CA THR A 30 7.08 -6.19 4.25
C THR A 30 5.56 -6.09 4.37
N VAL A 31 5.07 -4.98 4.91
CA VAL A 31 3.62 -4.78 5.01
C VAL A 31 3.12 -4.33 3.65
N ASP A 32 2.17 -5.10 3.16
CA ASP A 32 1.39 -4.76 1.98
C ASP A 32 0.37 -3.67 2.33
N CYS A 33 0.70 -2.44 1.96
CA CYS A 33 -0.20 -1.30 2.16
C CYS A 33 -1.39 -1.28 1.20
N GLU A 34 -1.35 -2.02 0.09
CA GLU A 34 -2.53 -2.18 -0.77
C GLU A 34 -3.55 -3.10 -0.13
N ALA A 35 -3.10 -4.24 0.41
CA ALA A 35 -3.97 -5.12 1.19
C ALA A 35 -4.58 -4.38 2.40
N ALA A 36 -3.77 -3.62 3.14
CA ALA A 36 -4.26 -2.81 4.27
C ALA A 36 -5.28 -1.75 3.83
N ARG A 37 -5.05 -1.06 2.71
CA ARG A 37 -6.02 -0.12 2.13
C ARG A 37 -7.33 -0.82 1.77
N CYS A 38 -7.25 -2.00 1.17
CA CYS A 38 -8.44 -2.76 0.79
C CYS A 38 -9.26 -3.24 1.98
N ALA A 39 -8.61 -3.67 3.05
CA ALA A 39 -9.28 -4.09 4.27
C ALA A 39 -10.18 -3.00 4.88
N VAL A 40 -9.89 -1.71 4.64
CA VAL A 40 -10.66 -0.58 5.17
C VAL A 40 -11.61 0.06 4.18
N GLN A 41 -11.64 -0.38 2.91
CA GLN A 41 -12.40 0.30 1.86
C GLN A 41 -13.89 0.39 2.20
N ALA A 42 -14.50 -0.70 2.66
CA ALA A 42 -15.92 -0.71 3.02
C ALA A 42 -16.23 0.28 4.15
N ALA A 43 -15.43 0.28 5.22
CA ALA A 43 -15.61 1.21 6.33
C ALA A 43 -15.42 2.68 5.91
N VAL A 44 -14.48 2.97 5.00
CA VAL A 44 -14.31 4.32 4.44
C VAL A 44 -15.51 4.70 3.58
N ALA A 45 -16.01 3.81 2.72
CA ALA A 45 -17.17 4.09 1.86
C ALA A 45 -18.43 4.39 2.68
N GLN A 46 -18.63 3.68 3.80
CA GLN A 46 -19.77 3.90 4.69
C GLN A 46 -19.68 5.24 5.45
N ASN A 47 -18.50 5.61 5.95
CA ASN A 47 -18.33 6.80 6.79
C ASN A 47 -17.99 8.08 6.01
N CYS A 48 -17.49 7.94 4.78
CA CYS A 48 -17.15 9.05 3.88
C CYS A 48 -17.81 8.82 2.51
N PRO A 49 -19.14 8.90 2.42
CA PRO A 49 -19.87 8.66 1.17
C PRO A 49 -19.44 9.67 0.09
N CYS A 50 -19.04 9.13 -1.06
CA CYS A 50 -18.58 9.91 -2.22
C CYS A 50 -19.68 10.86 -2.72
N ASP A 51 -20.93 10.36 -2.80
CA ASP A 51 -22.07 11.08 -3.37
C ASP A 51 -22.59 12.19 -2.46
N ALA A 52 -22.39 12.07 -1.15
CA ALA A 52 -22.76 13.13 -0.20
C ALA A 52 -21.69 14.24 -0.11
N SER A 53 -20.52 14.02 -0.71
CA SER A 53 -19.43 14.99 -0.64
C SER A 53 -19.57 16.03 -1.75
N THR A 54 -19.72 17.30 -1.38
CA THR A 54 -19.77 18.44 -2.33
C THR A 54 -18.42 19.15 -2.49
N ASN A 55 -17.46 18.84 -1.62
CA ASN A 55 -16.13 19.44 -1.62
C ASN A 55 -15.05 18.35 -1.51
N HIS A 56 -14.13 18.34 -2.46
CA HIS A 56 -13.06 17.34 -2.54
C HIS A 56 -12.14 17.33 -1.32
N GLY A 57 -11.78 18.52 -0.83
CA GLY A 57 -10.95 18.66 0.37
C GLY A 57 -11.62 18.07 1.60
N LEU A 58 -12.93 18.28 1.77
CA LEU A 58 -13.71 17.68 2.85
C LEU A 58 -13.78 16.15 2.73
N TYR A 59 -13.95 15.62 1.51
CA TYR A 59 -13.91 14.18 1.27
C TYR A 59 -12.56 13.57 1.67
N VAL A 60 -11.45 14.13 1.16
CA VAL A 60 -10.09 13.64 1.49
C VAL A 60 -9.82 13.74 3.00
N SER A 61 -10.29 14.82 3.65
CA SER A 61 -10.15 15.02 5.09
C SER A 61 -10.98 14.02 5.89
N CYS A 62 -12.19 13.70 5.44
CA CYS A 62 -13.00 12.63 6.01
C CYS A 62 -12.24 11.30 5.96
N VAL A 63 -11.72 10.91 4.79
CA VAL A 63 -10.96 9.66 4.63
C VAL A 63 -9.73 9.67 5.54
N ALA A 64 -8.98 10.77 5.58
CA ALA A 64 -7.80 10.90 6.43
C ALA A 64 -8.12 10.74 7.93
N ARG A 65 -9.28 11.24 8.40
CA ARG A 65 -9.75 11.03 9.77
C ARG A 65 -10.18 9.57 9.98
N GLN A 66 -10.94 9.01 9.05
CA GLN A 66 -11.45 7.64 9.16
C GLN A 66 -10.31 6.62 9.26
N VAL A 67 -9.30 6.69 8.39
CA VAL A 67 -8.19 5.72 8.38
C VAL A 67 -7.29 5.82 9.62
N ARG A 68 -7.36 6.90 10.39
CA ARG A 68 -6.68 7.01 11.70
C ARG A 68 -7.38 6.22 12.79
N GLN A 69 -8.69 6.04 12.67
CA GLN A 69 -9.53 5.31 13.62
C GLN A 69 -9.63 3.81 13.30
N LEU A 70 -9.28 3.41 12.07
CA LEU A 70 -9.30 2.02 11.63
C LEU A 70 -8.00 1.28 11.96
N ALA A 71 -8.12 -0.03 12.17
CA ALA A 71 -7.04 -0.93 12.53
C ALA A 71 -6.13 -1.28 11.33
N ILE A 72 -5.45 -0.27 10.76
CA ILE A 72 -4.40 -0.46 9.75
C ILE A 72 -3.06 0.12 10.19
N PRO A 73 -1.93 -0.44 9.70
CA PRO A 73 -0.61 0.08 10.02
C PRO A 73 -0.48 1.56 9.66
N THR A 74 0.07 2.37 10.58
CA THR A 74 0.21 3.82 10.41
C THR A 74 0.89 4.20 9.08
N ARG A 75 1.92 3.44 8.68
CA ARG A 75 2.64 3.64 7.42
C ARG A 75 1.79 3.41 6.16
N CYS A 76 0.67 2.69 6.26
CA CYS A 76 -0.22 2.40 5.14
C CYS A 76 -1.41 3.36 5.03
N ARG A 77 -1.66 4.18 6.06
CA ARG A 77 -2.74 5.19 6.04
C ARG A 77 -2.60 6.14 4.85
N GLY A 78 -1.36 6.52 4.52
CA GLY A 78 -1.06 7.37 3.37
C GLY A 78 -1.53 6.77 2.03
N ARG A 79 -1.58 5.44 1.89
CA ARG A 79 -2.04 4.79 0.66
C ARG A 79 -3.53 5.03 0.43
N ALA A 80 -4.37 4.87 1.46
CA ALA A 80 -5.80 5.16 1.37
C ALA A 80 -6.09 6.65 1.12
N VAL A 81 -5.35 7.55 1.78
CA VAL A 81 -5.48 9.01 1.56
C VAL A 81 -5.06 9.39 0.14
N SER A 82 -3.98 8.81 -0.38
CA SER A 82 -3.54 9.03 -1.76
C SER A 82 -4.60 8.60 -2.78
N CYS A 83 -5.30 7.48 -2.53
CA CYS A 83 -6.43 7.05 -3.35
C CYS A 83 -7.61 8.01 -3.30
N ALA A 84 -7.94 8.54 -2.12
CA ALA A 84 -8.98 9.55 -1.97
C ALA A 84 -8.63 10.84 -2.72
N ALA A 85 -7.36 11.29 -2.65
CA ALA A 85 -6.88 12.48 -3.36
C ALA A 85 -6.89 12.31 -4.89
N ARG A 86 -6.77 11.07 -5.38
CA ARG A 86 -6.85 10.73 -6.82
C ARG A 86 -8.26 10.30 -7.24
N SER A 87 -9.29 10.79 -6.56
CA SER A 87 -10.69 10.47 -6.85
C SER A 87 -11.48 11.67 -7.38
N THR A 88 -12.66 11.37 -7.92
CA THR A 88 -13.67 12.35 -8.37
C THR A 88 -14.64 12.75 -7.26
N CYS A 89 -14.57 12.13 -6.07
CA CYS A 89 -15.48 12.43 -4.97
C CYS A 89 -15.34 13.88 -4.49
N GLY A 90 -16.46 14.59 -4.31
CA GLY A 90 -16.44 16.01 -3.98
C GLY A 90 -15.98 16.93 -5.11
N ARG A 91 -15.91 16.44 -6.36
CA ARG A 91 -15.54 17.23 -7.54
C ARG A 91 -16.65 17.16 -8.60
N PRO A 92 -17.66 18.03 -8.52
CA PRO A 92 -18.72 18.06 -9.51
C PRO A 92 -18.16 18.21 -10.93
N GLY A 93 -18.64 17.38 -11.85
CA GLY A 93 -18.19 17.35 -13.25
C GLY A 93 -16.84 16.68 -13.51
N ALA A 94 -16.04 16.38 -12.49
CA ALA A 94 -14.75 15.74 -12.68
C ALA A 94 -14.89 14.25 -13.04
N ALA A 95 -13.91 13.75 -13.79
CA ALA A 95 -13.83 12.37 -14.24
C ALA A 95 -12.47 11.76 -13.91
N THR A 96 -12.41 10.46 -13.68
CA THR A 96 -11.15 9.72 -13.87
C THR A 96 -10.93 9.55 -15.36
N CYS A 97 -9.69 9.59 -15.81
CA CYS A 97 -9.33 9.43 -17.20
C CYS A 97 -8.25 8.35 -17.31
N GLN A 98 -8.62 7.23 -17.95
CA GLN A 98 -7.70 6.15 -18.23
C GLN A 98 -7.08 6.37 -19.61
N LEU A 99 -5.77 6.51 -19.64
CA LEU A 99 -4.99 6.74 -20.85
C LEU A 99 -4.09 5.54 -21.10
N THR A 100 -4.25 4.91 -22.26
CA THR A 100 -3.24 3.97 -22.76
C THR A 100 -2.08 4.76 -23.36
N ARG A 101 -0.87 4.39 -22.97
CA ARG A 101 0.38 5.00 -23.42
C ARG A 101 1.36 3.92 -23.85
N THR A 102 2.23 4.29 -24.76
CA THR A 102 3.35 3.47 -25.21
C THR A 102 4.58 3.83 -24.37
N GLY A 103 5.25 2.81 -23.87
CA GLY A 103 6.54 2.87 -23.19
C GLY A 103 7.67 2.77 -24.19
N LEU A 104 8.89 2.59 -23.67
CA LEU A 104 10.08 2.44 -24.49
C LEU A 104 10.63 1.03 -24.35
N CYS A 105 10.88 0.36 -25.45
CA CYS A 105 11.59 -0.91 -25.46
C CYS A 105 13.10 -0.64 -25.40
N ASN A 106 13.74 -1.13 -24.35
CA ASN A 106 15.20 -1.13 -24.31
C ASN A 106 15.72 -2.26 -25.19
N ALA A 107 16.19 -1.94 -26.40
CA ALA A 107 16.68 -2.93 -27.36
C ALA A 107 17.87 -3.76 -26.83
N THR A 108 18.66 -3.23 -25.90
CA THR A 108 19.81 -3.94 -25.32
C THR A 108 19.38 -5.03 -24.34
N THR A 109 18.37 -4.75 -23.51
CA THR A 109 17.88 -5.70 -22.50
C THR A 109 16.61 -6.42 -22.93
N SER A 110 16.02 -6.05 -24.07
CA SER A 110 14.71 -6.51 -24.56
C SER A 110 13.60 -6.38 -23.49
N THR A 111 13.61 -5.28 -22.73
CA THR A 111 12.64 -5.02 -21.65
C THR A 111 11.95 -3.68 -21.79
N CYS A 112 10.65 -3.63 -21.47
CA CYS A 112 9.92 -2.36 -21.51
C CYS A 112 10.33 -1.48 -20.34
N ARG A 113 10.51 -0.19 -20.60
CA ARG A 113 10.68 0.86 -19.60
C ARG A 113 9.40 1.66 -19.49
N LEU A 114 8.79 1.59 -18.31
CA LEU A 114 7.57 2.29 -17.93
C LEU A 114 7.92 3.30 -16.82
N GLY A 115 8.33 4.51 -17.21
CA GLY A 115 8.88 5.47 -16.27
C GLY A 115 10.25 5.01 -15.74
N THR A 116 10.40 4.88 -14.42
CA THR A 116 11.65 4.44 -13.77
C THR A 116 11.75 2.93 -13.59
N SER A 117 10.73 2.17 -13.98
CA SER A 117 10.68 0.71 -13.81
C SER A 117 10.80 -0.01 -15.15
N ALA A 118 11.60 -1.08 -15.19
CA ALA A 118 11.61 -2.02 -16.30
C ALA A 118 10.61 -3.15 -16.01
N THR A 119 9.80 -3.55 -16.99
CA THR A 119 8.73 -4.55 -16.80
C THR A 119 8.44 -5.27 -18.11
N GLY A 120 8.31 -6.60 -18.10
CA GLY A 120 8.00 -7.38 -19.31
C GLY A 120 9.11 -7.36 -20.36
N THR A 121 8.94 -8.20 -21.39
CA THR A 121 9.84 -8.30 -22.55
C THR A 121 9.24 -7.63 -23.77
N CYS A 122 10.07 -7.09 -24.66
CA CYS A 122 9.64 -6.40 -25.87
C CYS A 122 10.63 -6.59 -27.01
N ALA A 123 10.12 -6.46 -28.24
CA ALA A 123 10.90 -6.34 -29.47
C ALA A 123 10.82 -4.91 -30.04
N ALA A 124 9.71 -4.20 -29.80
CA ALA A 124 9.49 -2.82 -30.21
C ALA A 124 8.76 -2.01 -29.13
N ASP A 125 8.79 -0.69 -29.23
CA ASP A 125 8.09 0.21 -28.31
C ASP A 125 6.58 -0.09 -28.24
N SER A 126 5.98 -0.50 -29.36
CA SER A 126 4.57 -0.88 -29.45
C SER A 126 4.17 -2.05 -28.54
N ASP A 127 5.12 -2.92 -28.17
CA ASP A 127 4.88 -4.04 -27.25
C ASP A 127 4.73 -3.55 -25.81
N CYS A 128 5.23 -2.35 -25.54
CA CYS A 128 5.27 -1.74 -24.23
C CYS A 128 4.05 -0.85 -24.00
N THR A 129 2.85 -1.41 -23.90
CA THR A 129 1.67 -0.62 -23.57
C THR A 129 1.38 -0.62 -22.08
N TYR A 130 0.96 0.52 -21.54
CA TYR A 130 0.58 0.65 -20.15
C TYR A 130 -0.52 1.68 -19.96
N SER A 131 -1.29 1.50 -18.90
CA SER A 131 -2.36 2.41 -18.56
C SER A 131 -1.91 3.41 -17.49
N ARG A 132 -2.25 4.69 -17.68
CA ARG A 132 -2.16 5.73 -16.65
C ARG A 132 -3.56 6.25 -16.33
N CYS A 133 -3.88 6.34 -15.04
CA CYS A 133 -5.09 7.01 -14.59
C CYS A 133 -4.77 8.36 -13.94
N MET A 134 -5.53 9.38 -14.34
CA MET A 134 -5.53 10.72 -13.73
C MET A 134 -6.95 11.25 -13.55
N THR A 135 -7.15 12.22 -12.65
CA THR A 135 -8.42 12.95 -12.54
C THR A 135 -8.39 14.21 -13.39
N VAL A 136 -9.43 14.43 -14.18
CA VAL A 136 -9.62 15.58 -15.06
C VAL A 136 -10.89 16.35 -14.69
N MET A 137 -11.03 17.57 -15.21
CA MET A 137 -12.16 18.44 -14.87
C MET A 137 -13.47 18.06 -15.58
N SER A 138 -13.43 17.21 -16.61
CA SER A 138 -14.62 16.76 -17.35
C SER A 138 -14.35 15.50 -18.15
N ASP A 139 -15.42 14.80 -18.53
CA ASP A 139 -15.36 13.68 -19.48
C ASP A 139 -14.77 14.11 -20.82
N GLN A 140 -15.22 15.27 -21.34
CA GLN A 140 -14.71 15.79 -22.61
C GLN A 140 -13.20 15.98 -22.58
N LYS A 141 -12.66 16.51 -21.50
CA LYS A 141 -11.21 16.67 -21.36
C LYS A 141 -10.47 15.33 -21.42
N CYS A 142 -11.09 14.25 -20.92
CA CYS A 142 -10.51 12.92 -21.05
C CYS A 142 -10.52 12.43 -22.51
N LEU A 143 -11.66 12.60 -23.18
CA LEU A 143 -11.83 12.22 -24.58
C LEU A 143 -10.86 12.98 -25.49
N ASP A 144 -10.67 14.29 -25.27
CA ASP A 144 -9.71 15.12 -26.02
C ASP A 144 -8.26 14.64 -25.87
N MET A 145 -7.94 13.93 -24.78
CA MET A 145 -6.62 13.33 -24.56
C MET A 145 -6.50 11.90 -25.13
N GLY A 146 -7.56 11.39 -25.77
CA GLY A 146 -7.67 10.02 -26.25
C GLY A 146 -7.85 8.99 -25.13
N GLY A 147 -8.41 9.41 -24.00
CA GLY A 147 -8.64 8.53 -22.85
C GLY A 147 -10.09 8.05 -22.72
N VAL A 148 -10.28 7.11 -21.81
CA VAL A 148 -11.61 6.60 -21.43
C VAL A 148 -12.04 7.24 -20.11
N PRO A 149 -13.13 8.02 -20.10
CA PRO A 149 -13.63 8.62 -18.87
C PRO A 149 -14.25 7.58 -17.94
N GLY A 150 -14.16 7.84 -16.63
CA GLY A 150 -14.73 7.00 -15.58
C GLY A 150 -15.06 7.80 -14.33
N ARG A 151 -15.45 7.09 -13.27
CA ARG A 151 -15.81 7.64 -11.97
C ARG A 151 -15.09 6.91 -10.85
N GLY A 152 -15.00 7.53 -9.68
CA GLY A 152 -14.37 6.95 -8.50
C GLY A 152 -12.92 7.36 -8.36
N SER A 153 -12.01 6.41 -8.15
CA SER A 153 -10.59 6.67 -7.89
C SER A 153 -9.69 6.00 -8.91
N CYS A 154 -8.55 6.63 -9.20
CA CYS A 154 -7.47 6.05 -9.99
C CYS A 154 -6.66 4.97 -9.28
N CYS A 155 -7.03 4.58 -8.07
CA CYS A 155 -6.41 3.46 -7.39
C CYS A 155 -6.92 2.11 -7.91
N PRO A 156 -6.09 1.06 -7.85
CA PRO A 156 -6.52 -0.30 -8.17
C PRO A 156 -7.79 -0.67 -7.39
N THR A 157 -8.75 -1.30 -8.07
CA THR A 157 -9.91 -1.86 -7.39
C THR A 157 -9.45 -2.89 -6.36
N CYS A 158 -10.06 -2.90 -5.19
CA CYS A 158 -9.85 -4.01 -4.27
C CYS A 158 -10.57 -5.23 -4.81
N ALA A 159 -9.88 -6.37 -4.79
CA ALA A 159 -10.54 -7.64 -5.03
C ALA A 159 -11.65 -7.81 -3.99
N ALA A 160 -12.81 -8.33 -4.43
CA ALA A 160 -13.79 -8.82 -3.49
C ALA A 160 -13.13 -9.96 -2.67
N PRO A 161 -13.36 -10.02 -1.36
CA PRO A 161 -12.87 -11.13 -0.53
C PRO A 161 -13.44 -12.47 -0.99
#